data_AF-A0A7Y5RI97-F1
#
_entry.id   AF-A0A7Y5RI97-F1
#
_cell.length_a   1.000
_cell.length_b   1.000
_cell.length_c   1.000
_cell.angle_alpha   90.00
_cell.angle_beta   90.00
_cell.angle_gamma   90.00
#
_symmetry.space_group_name_H-M   'P 1'
#
loop_
_entity.id
_entity.type
_entity.pdbx_description
1 polymer ?
#
loop_
_entity_poly.entity_id
_entity_poly.type
_entity_poly.pdbx_seq_one_letter_code
_entity_poly.pdbx_strand_id
1 'polypeptide(L)'
;MAKASANRPSGDDLRRMYESERLTAQAIADRCSVRKITVLRWLEAEGVRRRPPGNGLAARGVPLPSRDLLRDLVWGQHLSYDEIAQRYGVDRTAVPQWLEAHAIPRPSVWETRRRGRVVVESDAADLRARVDAGESLASIARSLGVSRTTVRAWCEKHRVEVRPDGWHGGRRLACLDGHDARSTYEQRVDDWLYRNGIEHYVEPAYPWDQRYRADFRIGSTFVEVWGVTNNDAYRQRKAMKIARCAAEGIQLIGIEPHQFHRGTWTRRLRQFANPA
;
A
#
# COMPACT_ATOMS: atom_id res chain seq x y z
N MET A 1 -40.76 21.89 36.43
CA MET A 1 -39.89 21.31 37.49
C MET A 1 -39.04 20.22 36.85
N ALA A 2 -37.71 20.36 36.86
CA ALA A 2 -36.79 19.45 36.18
C ALA A 2 -36.61 18.14 36.98
N LYS A 3 -36.74 16.99 36.30
CA LYS A 3 -36.46 15.66 36.86
C LYS A 3 -35.04 15.62 37.43
N ALA A 4 -34.91 15.35 38.73
CA ALA A 4 -33.62 15.04 39.34
C ALA A 4 -33.04 13.80 38.62
N SER A 5 -31.91 13.97 37.94
CA SER A 5 -31.21 12.86 37.30
C SER A 5 -30.61 11.97 38.37
N ALA A 6 -30.98 10.69 38.40
CA ALA A 6 -30.63 9.71 39.43
C ALA A 6 -29.12 9.53 39.72
N ASN A 7 -28.22 10.11 38.92
CA ASN A 7 -26.77 10.02 39.06
C ASN A 7 -26.05 11.37 39.27
N ARG A 8 -26.76 12.45 39.63
CA ARG A 8 -26.09 13.74 39.94
C ARG A 8 -25.49 13.69 41.36
N PRO A 9 -24.16 13.80 41.52
CA PRO A 9 -23.54 13.94 42.85
C PRO A 9 -23.94 15.27 43.49
N SER A 10 -23.84 15.36 44.82
CA SER A 10 -24.05 16.63 45.52
C SER A 10 -23.05 17.70 45.06
N GLY A 11 -23.37 18.98 45.25
CA GLY A 11 -22.46 20.08 44.91
C GLY A 11 -21.09 19.96 45.60
N ASP A 12 -21.09 19.49 46.86
CA ASP A 12 -19.87 19.28 47.65
C ASP A 12 -19.09 18.06 47.18
N ASP A 13 -19.76 16.95 46.82
CA ASP A 13 -19.10 15.79 46.22
C ASP A 13 -18.50 16.13 44.85
N LEU A 14 -19.19 16.95 44.05
CA LEU A 14 -18.71 17.41 42.75
C LEU A 14 -17.47 18.30 42.90
N ARG A 15 -17.48 19.24 43.86
CA ARG A 15 -16.31 20.05 44.23
C ARG A 15 -15.17 19.18 44.72
N ARG A 16 -15.42 18.26 45.65
CA ARG A 16 -14.41 17.34 46.17
C ARG A 16 -13.79 16.52 45.03
N MET A 17 -14.59 15.92 44.16
CA MET A 17 -14.11 15.13 43.03
C MET A 17 -13.27 15.97 42.05
N TYR A 18 -13.69 17.21 41.76
CA TYR A 18 -13.05 18.05 40.73
C TYR A 18 -11.84 18.85 41.22
N GLU A 19 -11.93 19.43 42.42
CA GLU A 19 -10.94 20.34 43.02
C GLU A 19 -9.96 19.60 43.92
N SER A 20 -10.45 18.75 44.82
CA SER A 20 -9.63 18.05 45.82
C SER A 20 -9.03 16.74 45.27
N GLU A 21 -9.87 15.84 44.75
CA GLU A 21 -9.47 14.56 44.15
C GLU A 21 -8.93 14.73 42.71
N ARG A 22 -9.03 15.95 42.15
CA ARG A 22 -8.48 16.36 40.84
C ARG A 22 -8.99 15.56 39.63
N LEU A 23 -10.08 14.81 39.75
CA LEU A 23 -10.67 14.02 38.66
C LEU A 23 -11.05 14.92 37.48
N THR A 24 -10.81 14.41 36.27
CA THR A 24 -11.21 15.15 35.05
C THR A 24 -12.74 15.14 34.90
N ALA A 25 -13.29 16.12 34.19
CA ALA A 25 -14.73 16.12 33.88
C ALA A 25 -15.17 14.85 33.12
N GLN A 26 -14.25 14.16 32.44
CA GLN A 26 -14.51 12.86 31.81
C GLN A 26 -14.55 11.73 32.85
N ALA A 27 -13.58 11.65 33.76
CA ALA A 27 -13.55 10.62 34.80
C ALA A 27 -14.76 10.71 35.76
N ILE A 28 -15.20 11.94 36.07
CA ILE A 28 -16.44 12.15 36.83
C ILE A 28 -17.66 11.70 36.02
N ALA A 29 -17.66 11.94 34.71
CA ALA A 29 -18.74 11.48 33.83
C ALA A 29 -18.82 9.95 33.79
N ASP A 30 -17.68 9.27 33.68
CA ASP A 30 -17.60 7.82 33.67
C ASP A 30 -18.08 7.23 35.02
N ARG A 31 -17.68 7.84 36.15
CA ARG A 31 -18.11 7.43 37.50
C ARG A 31 -19.60 7.64 37.75
N CYS A 32 -20.18 8.67 37.15
CA CYS A 32 -21.61 8.97 37.25
C CYS A 32 -22.43 8.38 36.09
N SER A 33 -21.81 7.62 35.18
CA SER A 33 -22.45 7.07 33.97
C SER A 33 -23.21 8.14 33.15
N VAL A 34 -22.63 9.33 33.02
CA VAL A 34 -23.19 10.45 32.22
C VAL A 34 -22.20 10.91 31.17
N ARG A 35 -22.66 11.70 30.20
CA ARG A 35 -21.77 12.34 29.24
C ARG A 35 -20.97 13.48 29.90
N LYS A 36 -19.72 13.69 29.49
CA LYS A 36 -18.84 14.78 29.96
C LYS A 36 -19.51 16.16 29.95
N ILE A 37 -20.32 16.45 28.92
CA ILE A 37 -21.04 17.73 28.81
C ILE A 37 -22.02 17.95 29.97
N THR A 38 -22.59 16.87 30.53
CA THR A 38 -23.48 16.92 31.69
C THR A 38 -22.71 17.33 32.95
N VAL A 39 -21.51 16.79 33.17
CA VAL A 39 -20.63 17.20 34.27
C VAL A 39 -20.18 18.65 34.14
N LEU A 40 -19.86 19.11 32.91
CA LEU A 40 -19.48 20.50 32.68
C LEU A 40 -20.61 21.47 33.05
N ARG A 41 -21.86 21.12 32.74
CA ARG A 41 -23.05 21.88 33.14
C ARG A 41 -23.25 21.88 34.65
N TRP A 42 -22.97 20.76 35.33
CA TRP A 42 -23.03 20.69 36.79
C TRP A 42 -21.98 21.60 37.44
N LEU A 43 -20.73 21.58 36.97
CA LEU A 43 -19.68 22.45 37.48
C LEU A 43 -20.02 23.93 37.33
N GLU A 44 -20.61 24.30 36.20
CA GLU A 44 -21.10 25.66 35.94
C GLU A 44 -22.26 26.05 36.87
N ALA A 45 -23.24 25.16 37.06
CA ALA A 45 -24.38 25.39 37.96
C ALA A 45 -23.96 25.52 39.44
N GLU A 46 -22.90 24.82 39.85
CA GLU A 46 -22.33 24.91 41.21
C GLU A 46 -21.33 26.07 41.38
N GLY A 47 -21.07 26.86 40.33
CA GLY A 47 -20.11 27.97 40.38
C GLY A 47 -18.65 27.53 40.49
N VAL A 48 -18.32 26.28 40.14
CA VAL A 48 -16.96 25.74 40.17
C VAL A 48 -16.19 26.27 38.96
N ARG A 49 -15.12 27.03 39.21
CA ARG A 49 -14.28 27.58 38.14
C ARG A 49 -13.60 26.45 37.36
N ARG A 50 -13.89 26.36 36.07
CA ARG A 50 -13.29 25.36 35.18
C ARG A 50 -11.77 25.55 35.11
N ARG A 51 -11.03 24.44 35.20
CA ARG A 51 -9.57 24.43 34.98
C ARG A 51 -9.26 24.94 33.56
N PRO A 52 -8.24 25.81 33.39
CA PRO A 52 -7.81 26.24 32.07
C PRO A 52 -7.48 25.03 31.17
N PRO A 53 -7.82 25.08 29.87
CA PRO A 53 -7.35 24.07 28.93
C PRO A 53 -5.82 24.03 28.94
N GLY A 54 -5.23 22.83 28.89
CA GLY A 54 -3.76 22.64 28.81
C GLY A 54 -3.04 22.25 30.11
N ASN A 55 -3.60 22.49 31.29
CA ASN A 55 -2.90 22.21 32.56
C ASN A 55 -2.98 20.75 33.06
N GLY A 56 -3.61 19.86 32.30
CA GLY A 56 -3.83 18.46 32.70
C GLY A 56 -2.54 17.63 32.81
N LEU A 57 -1.50 17.96 32.04
CA LEU A 57 -0.23 17.24 32.03
C LEU A 57 0.72 17.71 33.14
N ALA A 58 0.83 19.03 33.34
CA ALA A 58 1.59 19.61 34.45
C ALA A 58 1.03 19.17 35.82
N ALA A 59 -0.30 19.09 35.94
CA ALA A 59 -0.95 18.58 37.15
C ALA A 59 -0.76 17.06 37.36
N ARG A 60 -0.35 16.31 36.34
CA ARG A 60 0.01 14.88 36.40
C ARG A 60 1.51 14.66 36.66
N GLY A 61 2.27 15.72 36.92
CA GLY A 61 3.71 15.64 37.15
C GLY A 61 4.54 15.36 35.89
N VAL A 62 3.95 15.46 34.70
CA VAL A 62 4.71 15.32 33.44
C VAL A 62 5.36 16.67 33.13
N PRO A 63 6.71 16.78 33.17
CA PRO A 63 7.38 18.03 32.87
C PRO A 63 7.24 18.36 31.38
N LEU A 64 6.99 19.64 31.08
CA LEU A 64 7.06 20.14 29.72
C LEU A 64 8.51 20.01 29.23
N PRO A 65 8.79 19.33 28.09
CA PRO A 65 10.13 19.25 27.54
C PRO A 65 10.67 20.65 27.22
N SER A 66 11.97 20.90 27.39
CA SER A 66 12.54 22.19 27.01
C SER A 66 12.38 22.45 25.51
N ARG A 67 12.31 23.73 25.12
CA ARG A 67 12.17 24.14 23.71
C ARG A 67 13.22 23.49 22.81
N ASP A 68 14.49 23.46 23.25
CA ASP A 68 15.58 22.90 22.45
C ASP A 68 15.50 21.38 22.34
N LEU A 69 15.17 20.69 23.44
CA LEU A 69 14.97 19.25 23.41
C LEU A 69 13.80 18.87 22.50
N LEU A 70 12.66 19.57 22.60
CA LEU A 70 11.50 19.31 21.77
C LEU A 70 11.79 19.58 20.29
N ARG A 71 12.54 20.65 19.99
CA ARG A 71 12.99 20.95 18.63
C ARG A 71 13.92 19.86 18.09
N ASP A 72 14.89 19.40 18.88
CA ASP A 72 15.81 18.33 18.48
C ASP A 72 15.07 17.01 18.24
N LEU A 73 14.16 16.60 19.13
CA LEU A 73 13.37 15.38 18.96
C LEU A 73 12.56 15.38 17.65
N VAL A 74 12.01 16.54 17.27
CA VAL A 74 11.08 16.67 16.14
C VAL A 74 11.80 16.97 14.81
N TRP A 75 12.82 17.83 14.82
CA TRP A 75 13.50 18.29 13.62
C TRP A 75 14.92 17.73 13.45
N GLY A 76 15.60 17.36 14.54
CA GLY A 76 16.93 16.74 14.48
C GLY A 76 16.85 15.22 14.36
N GLN A 77 16.09 14.58 15.26
CA GLN A 77 15.90 13.13 15.32
C GLN A 77 14.71 12.65 14.49
N HIS A 78 13.85 13.57 14.02
CA HIS A 78 12.66 13.29 13.22
C HIS A 78 11.74 12.21 13.82
N LEU A 79 11.55 12.23 15.14
CA LEU A 79 10.65 11.30 15.80
C LEU A 79 9.19 11.66 15.52
N SER A 80 8.36 10.63 15.44
CA SER A 80 6.91 10.80 15.36
C SER A 80 6.34 11.30 16.69
N TYR A 81 5.16 11.93 16.64
CA TYR A 81 4.47 12.36 17.86
C TYR A 81 4.13 11.20 18.78
N ASP A 82 3.88 10.00 18.23
CA ASP A 82 3.60 8.80 19.02
C ASP A 82 4.85 8.32 19.78
N GLU A 83 6.02 8.30 19.13
CA GLU A 83 7.30 7.97 19.79
C GLU A 83 7.65 8.99 20.89
N ILE A 84 7.46 10.28 20.63
CA ILE A 84 7.67 11.33 21.63
C ILE A 84 6.69 11.15 22.79
N ALA A 85 5.40 10.97 22.51
CA ALA A 85 4.39 10.81 23.55
C ALA A 85 4.63 9.57 24.43
N GLN A 86 5.06 8.46 23.83
CA GLN A 86 5.43 7.24 24.55
C GLN A 86 6.60 7.47 25.52
N ARG A 87 7.62 8.23 25.11
CA ARG A 87 8.77 8.57 25.99
C ARG A 87 8.36 9.33 27.25
N TYR A 88 7.32 10.15 27.14
CA TYR A 88 6.82 10.97 28.25
C TYR A 88 5.58 10.37 28.94
N GLY A 89 5.11 9.20 28.51
CA GLY A 89 3.92 8.55 29.07
C GLY A 89 2.64 9.36 28.86
N VAL A 90 2.54 10.12 27.77
CA VAL A 90 1.40 10.99 27.45
C VAL A 90 0.65 10.54 26.20
N ASP A 91 -0.50 11.13 25.97
CA ASP A 91 -1.23 10.98 24.71
C ASP A 91 -0.54 11.79 23.58
N ARG A 92 -0.57 11.29 22.34
CA ARG A 92 0.07 11.93 21.17
C ARG A 92 -0.36 13.38 20.95
N THR A 93 -1.56 13.74 21.40
CA THR A 93 -2.10 15.11 21.27
C THR A 93 -1.38 16.13 22.16
N ALA A 94 -0.58 15.68 23.13
CA ALA A 94 0.29 16.53 23.95
C ALA A 94 1.40 17.19 23.11
N VAL A 95 1.99 16.45 22.17
CA VAL A 95 3.16 16.92 21.41
C VAL A 95 2.84 18.15 20.55
N PRO A 96 1.73 18.20 19.78
CA PRO A 96 1.31 19.42 19.08
C PRO A 96 1.08 20.63 20.00
N GLN A 97 0.60 20.41 21.23
CA GLN A 97 0.38 21.47 22.23
C GLN A 97 1.71 21.99 22.77
N TRP A 98 2.68 21.11 23.01
CA TRP A 98 4.03 21.51 23.42
C TRP A 98 4.76 22.30 22.33
N LEU A 99 4.61 21.90 21.07
CA LEU A 99 5.18 22.63 19.92
C LEU A 99 4.60 24.05 19.83
N GLU A 100 3.29 24.19 20.01
CA GLU A 100 2.61 25.48 20.02
C GLU A 100 3.07 26.35 21.20
N ALA A 101 3.15 25.79 22.41
CA ALA A 101 3.62 26.49 23.61
C ALA A 101 5.05 27.03 23.49
N HIS A 102 5.90 26.36 22.69
CA HIS A 102 7.29 26.79 22.44
C HIS A 102 7.49 27.55 21.11
N ALA A 103 6.40 27.88 20.41
CA ALA A 103 6.42 28.49 19.09
C ALA A 103 7.35 27.75 18.10
N ILE A 104 7.35 26.42 18.16
CA ILE A 104 8.08 25.55 17.23
C ILE A 104 7.12 25.19 16.08
N PRO A 105 7.51 25.44 14.81
CA PRO A 105 6.72 25.03 13.67
C PRO A 105 6.42 23.53 13.72
N ARG A 106 5.16 23.18 13.51
CA ARG A 106 4.73 21.78 13.44
C ARG A 106 5.26 21.20 12.13
N PRO A 107 6.08 20.13 12.17
CA PRO A 107 6.42 19.43 10.94
C PRO A 107 5.16 18.86 10.31
N SER A 108 5.16 18.77 8.99
CA SER A 108 4.15 18.02 8.29
C SER A 108 4.17 16.56 8.76
N VAL A 109 3.00 15.91 8.70
CA VAL A 109 2.87 14.46 8.96
C VAL A 109 3.81 13.64 8.06
N TRP A 110 4.24 14.21 6.94
CA TRP A 110 5.15 13.61 5.98
C TRP A 110 6.63 13.66 6.41
N GLU A 111 7.07 14.76 7.02
CA GLU A 111 8.47 14.96 7.47
C GLU A 111 8.84 14.08 8.67
N THR A 112 7.92 13.88 9.61
CA THR A 112 8.12 13.04 10.80
C THR A 112 8.04 11.54 10.48
N ARG A 113 7.11 11.11 9.61
CA ARG A 113 6.95 9.68 9.27
C ARG A 113 8.12 9.09 8.49
N ARG A 114 8.88 9.92 7.75
CA ARG A 114 10.03 9.47 6.94
C ARG A 114 11.38 9.66 7.62
N ARG A 115 11.41 10.07 8.90
CA ARG A 115 12.65 10.37 9.62
C ARG A 115 13.58 11.32 8.84
N GLY A 116 13.02 12.33 8.17
CA GLY A 116 13.80 13.25 7.34
C GLY A 116 14.31 12.69 6.00
N ARG A 117 13.94 11.47 5.59
CA ARG A 117 14.32 10.95 4.25
C ARG A 117 13.68 11.77 3.14
N VAL A 118 14.52 12.50 2.41
CA VAL A 118 14.17 13.10 1.12
C VAL A 118 14.10 11.96 0.10
N VAL A 119 12.89 11.69 -0.40
CA VAL A 119 12.71 10.81 -1.54
C VAL A 119 12.84 11.67 -2.78
N VAL A 120 13.93 11.46 -3.52
CA VAL A 120 14.08 12.00 -4.86
C VAL A 120 13.17 11.20 -5.79
N GLU A 121 12.25 11.89 -6.47
CA GLU A 121 11.39 11.28 -7.49
C GLU A 121 12.27 10.75 -8.63
N SER A 122 12.07 9.48 -8.99
CA SER A 122 12.79 8.93 -10.15
C SER A 122 12.22 9.53 -11.43
N ASP A 123 13.08 9.85 -12.40
CA ASP A 123 12.66 10.50 -13.62
C ASP A 123 11.88 9.56 -14.56
N ALA A 124 11.25 10.15 -15.58
CA ALA A 124 10.43 9.44 -16.54
C ALA A 124 11.22 8.40 -17.37
N ALA A 125 12.51 8.64 -17.61
CA ALA A 125 13.35 7.76 -18.42
C ALA A 125 13.73 6.51 -17.62
N ASP A 126 14.15 6.67 -16.36
CA ASP A 126 14.43 5.57 -15.44
C ASP A 126 13.17 4.73 -15.20
N LEU A 127 12.05 5.36 -14.84
CA LEU A 127 10.80 4.65 -14.59
C LEU A 127 10.34 3.85 -15.83
N ARG A 128 10.43 4.44 -17.02
CA ARG A 128 10.07 3.76 -18.27
C ARG A 128 11.04 2.61 -18.56
N ALA A 129 12.35 2.82 -18.45
CA ALA A 129 13.34 1.77 -18.65
C ALA A 129 13.13 0.58 -17.71
N ARG A 130 12.81 0.82 -16.44
CA ARG A 130 12.57 -0.24 -15.44
C ARG A 130 11.25 -0.97 -15.65
N VAL A 131 10.20 -0.26 -16.06
CA VAL A 131 8.90 -0.85 -16.43
C VAL A 131 8.96 -1.61 -17.76
N ASP A 132 9.76 -1.15 -18.72
CA ASP A 132 10.03 -1.84 -19.99
C ASP A 132 10.89 -3.09 -19.77
N ALA A 133 11.91 -2.97 -18.91
CA ALA A 133 12.63 -4.09 -18.30
C ALA A 133 11.74 -4.94 -17.38
N GLY A 134 10.47 -4.56 -17.19
CA GLY A 134 9.41 -5.29 -16.51
C GLY A 134 9.66 -5.67 -15.07
N GLU A 135 10.43 -4.85 -14.38
CA GLU A 135 10.33 -4.80 -12.93
C GLU A 135 8.88 -4.49 -12.54
N SER A 136 8.39 -5.19 -11.52
CA SER A 136 7.09 -4.85 -10.93
C SER A 136 7.21 -3.52 -10.18
N LEU A 137 6.10 -2.77 -10.07
CA LEU A 137 6.06 -1.56 -9.25
C LEU A 137 6.54 -1.82 -7.82
N ALA A 138 6.29 -3.02 -7.28
CA ALA A 138 6.75 -3.41 -5.94
C ALA A 138 8.27 -3.61 -5.87
N SER A 139 8.89 -4.14 -6.93
CA SER A 139 10.36 -4.27 -7.02
C SER A 139 11.04 -2.91 -7.12
N ILE A 140 10.54 -2.05 -8.02
CA ILE A 140 11.03 -0.69 -8.21
C ILE A 140 10.93 0.07 -6.88
N ALA A 141 9.77 0.00 -6.22
CA ALA A 141 9.54 0.64 -4.93
C ALA A 141 10.54 0.19 -3.85
N ARG A 142 10.81 -1.11 -3.74
CA ARG A 142 11.78 -1.65 -2.79
C ARG A 142 13.19 -1.11 -3.04
N SER A 143 13.60 -1.04 -4.30
CA SER A 143 14.93 -0.54 -4.67
C SER A 143 15.09 0.97 -4.39
N LEU A 144 14.01 1.74 -4.56
CA LEU A 144 14.00 3.18 -4.35
C LEU A 144 13.68 3.56 -2.89
N GLY A 145 13.42 2.59 -2.03
CA GLY A 145 13.05 2.83 -0.63
C GLY A 145 11.71 3.55 -0.45
N VAL A 146 10.78 3.39 -1.41
CA VAL A 146 9.45 4.02 -1.41
C VAL A 146 8.34 2.97 -1.38
N SER A 147 7.08 3.41 -1.25
CA SER A 147 5.94 2.51 -1.40
C SER A 147 5.62 2.26 -2.87
N ARG A 148 4.99 1.10 -3.14
CA ARG A 148 4.45 0.77 -4.47
C ARG A 148 3.50 1.87 -4.99
N THR A 149 2.68 2.44 -4.11
CA THR A 149 1.75 3.51 -4.45
C THR A 149 2.47 4.79 -4.88
N THR A 150 3.63 5.10 -4.29
CA THR A 150 4.48 6.22 -4.73
C THR A 150 4.99 6.00 -6.15
N VAL A 151 5.53 4.82 -6.46
CA VAL A 151 5.99 4.51 -7.83
C VAL A 151 4.84 4.57 -8.83
N ARG A 152 3.65 4.05 -8.46
CA ARG A 152 2.45 4.15 -9.33
C ARG A 152 2.11 5.61 -9.66
N ALA A 153 2.07 6.47 -8.64
CA ALA A 153 1.77 7.89 -8.81
C ALA A 153 2.81 8.60 -9.70
N TRP A 154 4.10 8.27 -9.55
CA TRP A 154 5.15 8.79 -10.42
C TRP A 154 4.97 8.32 -11.87
N CYS A 155 4.66 7.04 -12.09
CA CYS A 155 4.39 6.54 -13.44
C CYS A 155 3.16 7.23 -14.07
N GLU A 156 2.08 7.44 -13.33
CA GLU A 156 0.89 8.18 -13.81
C GLU A 156 1.24 9.62 -14.18
N LYS A 157 1.97 10.33 -13.30
CA LYS A 157 2.42 11.71 -13.51
C LYS A 157 3.35 11.84 -14.73
N HIS A 158 4.28 10.90 -14.90
CA HIS A 158 5.22 10.87 -16.02
C HIS A 158 4.67 10.18 -17.28
N ARG A 159 3.40 9.78 -17.27
CA ARG A 159 2.74 9.04 -18.37
C ARG A 159 3.54 7.81 -18.81
N VAL A 160 4.14 7.11 -17.85
CA VAL A 160 4.80 5.83 -18.04
C VAL A 160 3.72 4.75 -17.94
N GLU A 161 3.49 4.04 -19.04
CA GLU A 161 2.51 2.95 -19.06
C GLU A 161 2.95 1.83 -18.12
N VAL A 162 2.20 1.66 -17.03
CA VAL A 162 2.43 0.57 -16.09
C VAL A 162 1.64 -0.65 -16.55
N ARG A 163 2.33 -1.79 -16.62
CA ARG A 163 1.69 -3.08 -16.85
C ARG A 163 0.55 -3.27 -15.85
N PRO A 164 -0.67 -3.61 -16.29
CA PRO A 164 -1.69 -4.10 -15.37
C PRO A 164 -1.14 -5.33 -14.65
N ASP A 165 -1.20 -5.32 -13.32
CA ASP A 165 -0.77 -6.47 -12.53
C ASP A 165 -1.53 -7.73 -12.91
N GLY A 166 -0.86 -8.88 -12.83
CA GLY A 166 -1.43 -10.19 -13.11
C GLY A 166 -2.59 -10.60 -12.17
N TRP A 167 -3.40 -11.52 -12.72
CA TRP A 167 -4.70 -12.03 -12.27
C TRP A 167 -5.77 -10.97 -12.02
N HIS A 168 -6.44 -10.54 -13.08
CA HIS A 168 -7.65 -9.70 -13.04
C HIS A 168 -8.90 -10.46 -12.60
N GLY A 169 -8.81 -11.32 -11.58
CA GLY A 169 -9.98 -12.05 -11.06
C GLY A 169 -10.70 -12.92 -12.09
N GLY A 170 -10.01 -13.36 -13.16
CA GLY A 170 -10.62 -14.09 -14.28
C GLY A 170 -11.17 -13.22 -15.43
N ARG A 171 -11.02 -11.90 -15.37
CA ARG A 171 -11.40 -11.00 -16.47
C ARG A 171 -10.47 -11.21 -17.68
N ARG A 172 -11.07 -11.47 -18.85
CA ARG A 172 -10.39 -11.55 -20.15
C ARG A 172 -9.98 -10.16 -20.64
N LEU A 173 -8.84 -10.09 -21.31
CA LEU A 173 -8.31 -8.88 -21.94
C LEU A 173 -8.48 -9.02 -23.45
N ALA A 174 -9.22 -8.10 -24.07
CA ALA A 174 -9.41 -8.09 -25.51
C ALA A 174 -8.09 -7.78 -26.23
N CYS A 175 -7.74 -8.57 -27.23
CA CYS A 175 -6.62 -8.37 -28.13
C CYS A 175 -7.06 -7.60 -29.38
N LEU A 176 -6.10 -7.12 -30.17
CA LEU A 176 -6.36 -6.27 -31.34
C LEU A 176 -7.12 -6.97 -32.48
N ASP A 177 -7.01 -8.29 -32.59
CA ASP A 177 -7.64 -9.11 -33.63
C ASP A 177 -8.98 -9.72 -33.20
N GLY A 178 -9.43 -9.42 -31.98
CA GLY A 178 -10.68 -9.93 -31.41
C GLY A 178 -10.53 -11.15 -30.51
N HIS A 179 -9.31 -11.65 -30.28
CA HIS A 179 -9.07 -12.68 -29.27
C HIS A 179 -9.19 -12.15 -27.82
N ASP A 180 -9.25 -13.09 -26.86
CA ASP A 180 -9.38 -12.82 -25.42
C ASP A 180 -8.25 -13.49 -24.62
N ALA A 181 -7.30 -12.69 -24.13
CA ALA A 181 -6.18 -13.15 -23.34
C ALA A 181 -6.52 -13.30 -21.83
N ARG A 182 -5.91 -14.27 -21.15
CA ARG A 182 -6.05 -14.48 -19.69
C ARG A 182 -5.04 -13.67 -18.88
N SER A 183 -4.02 -13.14 -19.53
CA SER A 183 -2.97 -12.35 -18.90
C SER A 183 -2.46 -11.24 -19.82
N THR A 184 -1.84 -10.23 -19.23
CA THR A 184 -1.21 -9.14 -19.98
C THR A 184 -0.02 -9.62 -20.82
N TYR A 185 0.61 -10.75 -20.45
CA TYR A 185 1.66 -11.35 -21.27
C TYR A 185 1.10 -12.04 -22.52
N GLU A 186 0.00 -12.78 -22.37
CA GLU A 186 -0.71 -13.37 -23.51
C GLU A 186 -1.19 -12.29 -24.47
N GLN A 187 -1.84 -11.22 -23.97
CA GLN A 187 -2.31 -10.11 -24.81
C GLN A 187 -1.16 -9.48 -25.61
N ARG A 188 0.03 -9.31 -25.00
CA ARG A 188 1.20 -8.76 -25.70
C ARG A 188 1.73 -9.68 -26.78
N VAL A 189 1.69 -10.99 -26.55
CA VAL A 189 2.12 -11.98 -27.55
C VAL A 189 1.14 -11.96 -28.72
N ASP A 190 -0.15 -12.03 -28.43
CA ASP A 190 -1.25 -11.99 -29.39
C ASP A 190 -1.20 -10.73 -30.27
N ASP A 191 -1.25 -9.54 -29.64
CA ASP A 191 -1.19 -8.26 -30.34
C ASP A 191 0.08 -8.11 -31.19
N TRP A 192 1.19 -8.70 -30.77
CA TRP A 192 2.42 -8.69 -31.54
C TRP A 192 2.34 -9.64 -32.74
N LEU A 193 1.80 -10.85 -32.57
CA LEU A 193 1.59 -11.79 -33.67
C LEU A 193 0.68 -11.16 -34.74
N TYR A 194 -0.44 -10.56 -34.31
CA TYR A 194 -1.36 -9.84 -35.20
C TYR A 194 -0.67 -8.70 -35.96
N ARG A 195 0.01 -7.79 -35.25
CA ARG A 195 0.72 -6.65 -35.88
C ARG A 195 1.82 -7.08 -36.86
N ASN A 196 2.37 -8.27 -36.71
CA ASN A 196 3.40 -8.81 -37.61
C ASN A 196 2.80 -9.71 -38.71
N GLY A 197 1.47 -9.81 -38.81
CA GLY A 197 0.80 -10.63 -39.83
C GLY A 197 1.03 -12.13 -39.66
N ILE A 198 1.33 -12.58 -38.44
CA ILE A 198 1.58 -13.99 -38.13
C ILE A 198 0.26 -14.64 -37.73
N GLU A 199 -0.23 -15.55 -38.56
CA GLU A 199 -1.42 -16.35 -38.24
C GLU A 199 -1.15 -17.22 -37.01
N HIS A 200 -2.07 -17.17 -36.05
CA HIS A 200 -1.95 -17.91 -34.80
C HIS A 200 -3.32 -18.33 -34.27
N TYR A 201 -3.33 -19.39 -33.48
CA TYR A 201 -4.53 -19.94 -32.83
C TYR A 201 -4.41 -19.80 -31.32
N VAL A 202 -5.45 -19.31 -30.66
CA VAL A 202 -5.52 -19.20 -29.20
C VAL A 202 -6.08 -20.46 -28.54
N GLU A 203 -5.55 -20.80 -27.37
CA GLU A 203 -5.97 -21.95 -26.57
C GLU A 203 -6.06 -23.30 -27.32
N PRO A 204 -5.12 -23.66 -28.21
CA PRO A 204 -5.19 -24.92 -28.96
C PRO A 204 -5.00 -26.13 -28.05
N ALA A 205 -5.75 -27.20 -28.32
CA ALA A 205 -5.60 -28.48 -27.62
C ALA A 205 -4.28 -29.15 -28.01
N TYR A 206 -3.61 -29.78 -27.03
CA TYR A 206 -2.43 -30.58 -27.31
C TYR A 206 -2.82 -31.89 -28.02
N PRO A 207 -2.01 -32.38 -28.99
CA PRO A 207 -2.27 -33.63 -29.70
C PRO A 207 -2.33 -34.86 -28.78
N TRP A 208 -1.54 -34.84 -27.70
CA TRP A 208 -1.38 -35.97 -26.78
C TRP A 208 -2.53 -36.15 -25.79
N ASP A 209 -3.21 -35.06 -25.44
CA ASP A 209 -4.38 -35.07 -24.56
C ASP A 209 -5.14 -33.75 -24.71
N GLN A 210 -6.35 -33.85 -25.25
CA GLN A 210 -7.20 -32.70 -25.57
C GLN A 210 -7.66 -31.91 -24.32
N ARG A 211 -7.49 -32.46 -23.11
CA ARG A 211 -7.78 -31.75 -21.86
C ARG A 211 -6.77 -30.64 -21.57
N TYR A 212 -5.58 -30.73 -22.16
CA TYR A 212 -4.54 -29.73 -22.01
C TYR A 212 -4.52 -28.80 -23.21
N ARG A 213 -4.37 -27.50 -22.92
CA ARG A 213 -4.28 -26.46 -23.94
C ARG A 213 -3.00 -25.65 -23.75
N ALA A 214 -2.40 -25.25 -24.86
CA ALA A 214 -1.35 -24.23 -24.88
C ALA A 214 -1.96 -22.84 -24.92
N ASP A 215 -1.15 -21.80 -24.78
CA ASP A 215 -1.65 -20.43 -24.90
C ASP A 215 -1.85 -20.06 -26.38
N PHE A 216 -0.89 -20.43 -27.23
CA PHE A 216 -0.97 -20.21 -28.68
C PHE A 216 -0.43 -21.38 -29.50
N ARG A 217 -0.77 -21.42 -30.78
CA ARG A 217 -0.10 -22.23 -31.81
C ARG A 217 0.13 -21.41 -33.07
N ILE A 218 1.34 -21.45 -33.60
CA ILE A 218 1.78 -20.80 -34.84
C ILE A 218 2.22 -21.93 -35.78
N GLY A 219 1.49 -22.16 -36.87
CA GLY A 219 1.71 -23.33 -37.72
C GLY A 219 1.61 -24.65 -36.93
N SER A 220 2.70 -25.42 -36.88
CA SER A 220 2.83 -26.66 -36.09
C SER A 220 3.44 -26.44 -34.69
N THR A 221 3.91 -25.23 -34.37
CA THR A 221 4.60 -24.92 -33.12
C THR A 221 3.63 -24.43 -32.06
N PHE A 222 3.66 -25.05 -30.88
CA PHE A 222 2.91 -24.61 -29.69
C PHE A 222 3.73 -23.58 -28.90
N VAL A 223 3.04 -22.61 -28.30
CA VAL A 223 3.64 -21.53 -27.51
C VAL A 223 2.96 -21.46 -26.15
N GLU A 224 3.76 -21.40 -25.10
CA GLU A 224 3.32 -21.16 -23.73
C GLU A 224 3.97 -19.90 -23.17
N VAL A 225 3.15 -19.05 -22.60
CA VAL A 225 3.52 -17.83 -21.89
C VAL A 225 3.54 -18.14 -20.40
N TRP A 226 4.73 -18.48 -19.90
CA TRP A 226 4.89 -18.85 -18.51
C TRP A 226 4.77 -17.62 -17.60
N GLY A 227 3.99 -17.71 -16.53
CA GLY A 227 3.82 -16.66 -15.52
C GLY A 227 4.79 -16.81 -14.35
N VAL A 228 5.01 -15.72 -13.61
CA VAL A 228 5.75 -15.75 -12.34
C VAL A 228 4.81 -16.27 -11.25
N THR A 229 4.97 -17.51 -10.81
CA THR A 229 4.29 -17.99 -9.60
C THR A 229 5.23 -18.82 -8.73
N ASN A 230 5.22 -18.55 -7.42
CA ASN A 230 5.95 -19.37 -6.44
C ASN A 230 5.08 -20.58 -6.01
N ASN A 231 4.49 -21.27 -7.00
CA ASN A 231 3.52 -22.35 -6.79
C ASN A 231 4.06 -23.67 -7.34
N ASP A 232 4.18 -24.66 -6.47
CA ASP A 232 4.74 -25.98 -6.77
C ASP A 232 3.91 -26.75 -7.81
N ALA A 233 2.58 -26.69 -7.72
CA ALA A 233 1.68 -27.31 -8.69
C ALA A 233 1.79 -26.66 -10.07
N TYR A 234 2.05 -25.35 -10.15
CA TYR A 234 2.33 -24.68 -11.42
C TYR A 234 3.65 -25.18 -12.04
N ARG A 235 4.72 -25.26 -11.23
CA ARG A 235 6.02 -25.78 -11.69
C ARG A 235 5.92 -27.22 -12.20
N GLN A 236 5.17 -28.07 -11.50
CA GLN A 236 4.93 -29.46 -11.92
C GLN A 236 4.16 -29.55 -13.25
N ARG A 237 3.10 -28.76 -13.43
CA ARG A 237 2.35 -28.73 -14.70
C ARG A 237 3.19 -28.25 -15.87
N LYS A 238 4.00 -27.22 -15.66
CA LYS A 238 4.96 -26.73 -16.67
C LYS A 238 5.96 -27.81 -17.05
N ALA A 239 6.60 -28.45 -16.08
CA ALA A 239 7.57 -29.52 -16.32
C ALA A 239 6.93 -30.70 -17.07
N MET A 240 5.70 -31.09 -16.70
CA MET A 240 4.95 -32.14 -17.37
C MET A 240 4.67 -31.80 -18.84
N LYS A 241 4.18 -30.59 -19.15
CA LYS A 241 3.92 -30.16 -20.54
C LYS A 241 5.20 -30.19 -21.39
N ILE A 242 6.31 -29.69 -20.84
CA ILE A 242 7.61 -29.71 -21.53
C ILE A 242 8.06 -31.14 -21.82
N ALA A 243 8.00 -32.03 -20.82
CA ALA A 243 8.40 -33.43 -20.98
C ALA A 243 7.53 -34.17 -22.00
N ARG A 244 6.20 -33.94 -21.99
CA ARG A 244 5.27 -34.53 -22.96
C ARG A 244 5.55 -34.08 -24.38
N CYS A 245 5.74 -32.78 -24.60
CA CYS A 245 6.06 -32.28 -25.93
C CYS A 245 7.38 -32.85 -26.46
N ALA A 246 8.41 -32.95 -25.61
CA ALA A 246 9.68 -33.56 -25.98
C ALA A 246 9.55 -35.05 -26.34
N ALA A 247 8.77 -35.82 -25.56
CA ALA A 247 8.56 -37.25 -25.80
C ALA A 247 7.82 -37.53 -27.12
N GLU A 248 6.96 -36.61 -27.55
CA GLU A 248 6.09 -36.79 -28.72
C GLU A 248 6.53 -35.99 -29.95
N GLY A 249 7.73 -35.39 -29.90
CA GLY A 249 8.27 -34.61 -31.01
C GLY A 249 7.49 -33.33 -31.34
N ILE A 250 6.73 -32.81 -30.37
CA ILE A 250 5.94 -31.59 -30.54
C ILE A 250 6.82 -30.38 -30.28
N GLN A 251 6.87 -29.46 -31.24
CA GLN A 251 7.60 -28.21 -31.11
C GLN A 251 6.90 -27.29 -30.11
N LEU A 252 7.58 -26.99 -28.99
CA LEU A 252 7.08 -26.13 -27.92
C LEU A 252 8.05 -24.97 -27.65
N ILE A 253 7.53 -23.74 -27.69
CA ILE A 253 8.22 -22.54 -27.25
C ILE A 253 7.66 -22.09 -25.91
N GLY A 254 8.52 -22.14 -24.88
CA GLY A 254 8.24 -21.47 -23.61
C GLY A 254 8.76 -20.02 -23.64
N ILE A 255 7.90 -19.07 -23.30
CA ILE A 255 8.27 -17.67 -23.07
C ILE A 255 8.17 -17.38 -21.58
N GLU A 256 9.32 -17.20 -20.94
CA GLU A 256 9.40 -16.82 -19.54
C GLU A 256 9.20 -15.30 -19.37
N PRO A 257 8.75 -14.84 -18.18
CA PRO A 257 8.58 -13.43 -17.87
C PRO A 257 9.84 -12.60 -18.13
N HIS A 258 11.01 -13.16 -17.79
CA HIS A 258 12.30 -12.49 -18.00
C HIS A 258 12.66 -12.26 -19.47
N GLN A 259 12.05 -12.99 -20.40
CA GLN A 259 12.30 -12.82 -21.82
C GLN A 259 11.52 -11.64 -22.39
N PHE A 260 10.37 -11.28 -21.79
CA PHE A 260 9.65 -10.04 -22.08
C PHE A 260 10.46 -8.82 -21.67
N HIS A 261 11.20 -8.90 -20.56
CA HIS A 261 12.05 -7.84 -20.03
C HIS A 261 13.20 -7.48 -20.97
N ARG A 262 13.82 -8.48 -21.59
CA ARG A 262 14.96 -8.29 -22.50
C ARG A 262 14.55 -8.07 -23.96
N GLY A 263 13.25 -8.04 -24.26
CA GLY A 263 12.73 -8.03 -25.64
C GLY A 263 13.06 -9.28 -26.46
N THR A 264 13.70 -10.30 -25.87
CA THR A 264 14.20 -11.48 -26.56
C THR A 264 13.11 -12.46 -27.03
N TRP A 265 11.91 -12.35 -26.46
CA TRP A 265 10.78 -13.23 -26.78
C TRP A 265 10.29 -13.09 -28.23
N THR A 266 10.27 -11.86 -28.77
CA THR A 266 9.84 -11.59 -30.17
C THR A 266 10.80 -12.25 -31.16
N ARG A 267 12.11 -12.16 -30.91
CA ARG A 267 13.13 -12.83 -31.74
C ARG A 267 12.94 -14.33 -31.77
N ARG A 268 12.60 -14.94 -30.61
CA ARG A 268 12.30 -16.38 -30.56
C ARG A 268 11.08 -16.70 -31.40
N LEU A 269 9.97 -15.97 -31.26
CA LEU A 269 8.77 -16.25 -32.06
C LEU A 269 9.03 -16.11 -33.58
N ARG A 270 9.79 -15.10 -34.01
CA ARG A 270 10.14 -14.92 -35.43
C ARG A 270 10.88 -16.11 -36.05
N GLN A 271 11.77 -16.77 -35.29
CA GLN A 271 12.52 -17.91 -35.78
C GLN A 271 11.63 -19.11 -36.17
N PHE A 272 10.43 -19.21 -35.62
CA PHE A 272 9.52 -20.32 -35.86
C PHE A 272 8.29 -19.93 -36.71
N ALA A 273 7.97 -18.63 -36.79
CA ALA A 273 6.90 -18.12 -37.64
C ALA A 273 7.29 -18.10 -39.14
N ASN A 274 8.58 -17.99 -39.46
CA ASN A 274 9.12 -18.11 -40.81
C ASN A 274 10.25 -19.17 -40.82
N PRO A 275 9.93 -20.46 -40.93
CA PRO A 275 10.96 -21.44 -41.27
C PRO A 275 11.49 -21.07 -42.67
N ALA A 276 12.82 -21.00 -42.79
CA ALA A 276 13.51 -20.72 -44.05
C ALA A 276 13.08 -21.66 -45.18
#